data_AF-A0AAW7ZHE0-F1
#
_entry.id   AF-A0AAW7ZHE0-F1
#
_cell.length_a   1.000
_cell.length_b   1.000
_cell.length_c   1.000
_cell.angle_alpha   90.00
_cell.angle_beta   90.00
_cell.angle_gamma   90.00
#
_symmetry.space_group_name_H-M   'P 1'
#
loop_
_entity.id
_entity.type
_entity.pdbx_description
1 polymer ?
#
loop_
_entity_poly.entity_id
_entity_poly.type
_entity_poly.pdbx_seq_one_letter_code
_entity_poly.pdbx_strand_id
1 'polypeptide(L)'
;MLGVAIYGFICQIGFNNIKSYIIPLFYVSCIGIIINYFVIYPWEGVSYAMGDIDIEMSRYWTAEGIRRLAGFSRASYMAASQVLLLSVYLMVFLKNYYYKLFIWLIAGVVIILTTTKGLMLTYALLSIIFIFKKITIKIYNIYVSLAVFLIVVMLPVGSTIFSIESNQLMPQVFNSFLQRISYIWPLTMEMINNQGSISFGRGVGGIGIAQKYFEPLRYSPGDNIFIYLYSLFGITAIFYLAFLLCRSRLLKPKLHKVDEYIYVLLISILTFGITANVLENTYFAFGSGILIAHIHSLNPKFDYKIVLQNILYAKS
;
A
#
# COMPACT_ATOMS: atom_id res chain seq x y z
N MET A 1 -10.20 -5.28 7.78
CA MET A 1 -10.81 -5.56 9.11
C MET A 1 -9.82 -5.46 10.26
N LEU A 2 -8.67 -6.17 10.22
CA LEU A 2 -7.67 -6.13 11.30
C LEU A 2 -7.20 -4.72 11.70
N GLY A 3 -6.87 -3.86 10.72
CA GLY A 3 -6.42 -2.48 10.98
C GLY A 3 -7.45 -1.61 11.68
N VAL A 4 -8.74 -1.81 11.40
CA VAL A 4 -9.84 -1.09 12.06
C VAL A 4 -9.97 -1.52 13.51
N ALA A 5 -9.93 -2.84 13.78
CA ALA A 5 -9.98 -3.37 15.13
C ALA A 5 -8.78 -2.90 15.98
N ILE A 6 -7.58 -2.97 15.42
CA ILE A 6 -6.35 -2.57 16.11
C ILE A 6 -6.30 -1.06 16.35
N TYR A 7 -6.87 -0.22 15.48
CA TYR A 7 -6.93 1.23 15.71
C TYR A 7 -7.56 1.58 17.06
N GLY A 8 -8.65 0.91 17.45
CA GLY A 8 -9.28 1.11 18.75
C GLY A 8 -8.34 0.85 19.93
N PHE A 9 -7.57 -0.24 19.85
CA PHE A 9 -6.55 -0.59 20.84
C PHE A 9 -5.38 0.41 20.86
N ILE A 10 -4.95 0.88 19.69
CA ILE A 10 -3.91 1.91 19.57
C ILE A 10 -4.37 3.21 20.23
N CYS A 11 -5.64 3.59 20.11
CA CYS A 11 -6.20 4.77 20.75
C CYS A 11 -6.19 4.66 22.29
N GLN A 12 -6.40 3.47 22.85
CA GLN A 12 -6.33 3.23 24.29
C GLN A 12 -4.90 3.32 24.83
N ILE A 13 -3.94 2.68 24.14
CA ILE A 13 -2.52 2.71 24.53
C ILE A 13 -1.88 4.07 24.27
N GLY A 14 -2.33 4.75 23.21
CA GLY A 14 -1.76 5.98 22.68
C GLY A 14 -0.69 5.72 21.62
N PHE A 15 -0.84 6.37 20.47
CA PHE A 15 0.08 6.21 19.33
C PHE A 15 1.55 6.41 19.70
N ASN A 16 1.90 7.34 20.59
CA ASN A 16 3.30 7.58 20.96
C ASN A 16 3.91 6.47 21.82
N ASN A 17 3.10 5.65 22.48
CA ASN A 17 3.57 4.59 23.39
C ASN A 17 3.93 3.31 22.65
N ILE A 18 3.42 3.11 21.44
CA ILE A 18 3.64 1.87 20.66
C ILE A 18 5.04 1.84 20.01
N LYS A 19 5.76 2.96 19.97
CA LYS A 19 7.09 3.06 19.36
C LYS A 19 8.10 2.06 19.93
N SER A 20 7.99 1.68 21.21
CA SER A 20 8.85 0.66 21.83
C SER A 20 8.71 -0.71 21.18
N TYR A 21 7.53 -1.03 20.62
CA TYR A 21 7.27 -2.25 19.86
C TYR A 21 7.62 -2.10 18.38
N ILE A 22 7.45 -0.91 17.81
CA ILE A 22 7.75 -0.65 16.38
C ILE A 22 9.25 -0.65 16.10
N ILE A 23 10.08 -0.11 17.00
CA ILE A 23 11.54 -0.07 16.83
C ILE A 23 12.15 -1.47 16.63
N PRO A 24 11.92 -2.47 17.50
CA PRO A 24 12.50 -3.80 17.31
C PRO A 24 11.94 -4.47 16.04
N LEU A 25 10.65 -4.32 15.73
CA LEU A 25 10.07 -4.85 14.50
C LEU A 25 10.74 -4.28 13.24
N PHE A 26 11.05 -2.97 13.24
CA PHE A 26 11.77 -2.32 12.16
C PHE A 26 13.17 -2.94 11.96
N TYR A 27 13.93 -3.10 13.05
CA TYR A 27 15.26 -3.70 12.98
C TYR A 27 15.23 -5.15 12.53
N VAL A 28 14.32 -5.97 13.08
CA VAL A 28 14.17 -7.37 12.66
C VAL A 28 13.84 -7.46 11.17
N SER A 29 12.98 -6.58 10.66
CA SER A 29 12.63 -6.53 9.23
C SER A 29 13.85 -6.16 8.37
N CYS A 30 14.63 -5.16 8.79
CA CYS A 30 15.83 -4.72 8.06
C CYS A 30 16.93 -5.80 8.09
N ILE A 31 17.20 -6.37 9.27
CA ILE A 31 18.19 -7.43 9.46
C ILE A 31 17.82 -8.66 8.61
N GLY A 32 16.54 -9.04 8.60
CA GLY A 32 16.06 -10.14 7.77
C GLY A 32 16.38 -9.96 6.28
N ILE A 33 16.24 -8.74 5.75
CA ILE A 33 16.56 -8.46 4.35
C ILE A 33 18.07 -8.39 4.12
N ILE A 34 18.83 -7.78 5.04
CA ILE A 34 20.29 -7.68 4.94
C ILE A 34 20.93 -9.06 4.99
N ILE A 35 20.53 -9.94 5.91
CA ILE A 35 21.04 -11.32 5.96
C ILE A 35 20.64 -12.05 4.68
N ASN A 36 19.42 -11.86 4.16
CA ASN A 36 18.99 -12.47 2.90
C ASN A 36 19.80 -12.00 1.69
N TYR A 37 20.48 -10.85 1.74
CA TYR A 37 21.42 -10.45 0.70
C TYR A 37 22.63 -11.39 0.64
N PHE A 38 23.17 -11.77 1.79
CA PHE A 38 24.35 -12.63 1.90
C PHE A 38 24.02 -14.12 1.85
N VAL A 39 22.84 -14.52 2.33
CA VAL A 39 22.44 -15.91 2.50
C VAL A 39 21.10 -16.17 1.79
N ILE A 40 21.03 -17.25 1.03
CA ILE A 40 19.77 -17.77 0.50
C ILE A 40 19.08 -18.51 1.65
N TYR A 41 17.85 -18.12 1.96
CA TYR A 41 17.13 -18.79 3.05
C TYR A 41 16.61 -20.16 2.60
N PRO A 42 16.59 -21.16 3.51
CA PRO A 42 16.18 -22.52 3.15
C PRO A 42 14.70 -22.62 2.75
N TRP A 43 13.88 -21.64 3.13
CA TRP A 43 12.47 -21.55 2.73
C TRP A 43 12.23 -20.75 1.44
N GLU A 44 13.27 -20.14 0.86
CA GLU A 44 13.14 -19.33 -0.37
C GLU A 44 12.86 -20.25 -1.57
N GLY A 45 11.74 -20.04 -2.26
CA GLY A 45 11.33 -20.88 -3.40
C GLY A 45 10.57 -22.16 -3.02
N VAL A 46 10.36 -22.42 -1.72
CA VAL A 46 9.58 -23.58 -1.27
C VAL A 46 8.10 -23.36 -1.58
N SER A 47 7.47 -24.32 -2.25
CA SER A 47 6.03 -24.41 -2.46
C SER A 47 5.46 -25.64 -1.76
N TYR A 48 4.17 -25.60 -1.41
CA TYR A 48 3.43 -26.76 -0.92
C TYR A 48 2.09 -26.86 -1.64
N ALA A 49 1.64 -28.09 -1.88
CA ALA A 49 0.33 -28.36 -2.46
C ALA A 49 -0.77 -28.22 -1.38
N MET A 50 -1.79 -27.42 -1.68
CA MET A 50 -3.06 -27.40 -0.95
C MET A 50 -4.16 -27.85 -1.90
N GLY A 51 -4.50 -29.15 -1.85
CA GLY A 51 -5.35 -29.76 -2.87
C GLY A 51 -4.65 -29.78 -4.23
N ASP A 52 -5.33 -29.32 -5.28
CA ASP A 52 -4.80 -29.26 -6.65
C ASP A 52 -4.00 -27.97 -6.95
N ILE A 53 -3.68 -27.18 -5.91
CA ILE A 53 -3.07 -25.86 -6.05
C ILE A 53 -1.72 -25.81 -5.33
N ASP A 54 -0.67 -25.46 -6.05
CA ASP A 54 0.64 -25.15 -5.47
C ASP A 54 0.69 -23.71 -4.95
N ILE A 55 0.96 -23.57 -3.65
CA ILE A 55 1.11 -22.28 -2.98
C ILE A 55 2.57 -22.08 -2.60
N GLU A 56 3.20 -21.05 -3.17
CA GLU A 56 4.56 -20.62 -2.79
C GLU A 56 4.58 -20.09 -1.35
N MET A 57 5.38 -20.72 -0.48
CA MET A 57 5.61 -20.32 0.92
C MET A 57 6.46 -19.06 1.01
N SER A 58 7.53 -18.98 0.21
CA SER A 58 8.31 -17.77 -0.03
C SER A 58 8.73 -17.73 -1.49
N ARG A 59 8.51 -16.59 -2.16
CA ARG A 59 8.72 -16.47 -3.59
C ARG A 59 10.21 -16.25 -3.90
N TYR A 60 10.83 -17.21 -4.58
CA TYR A 60 12.12 -17.02 -5.24
C TYR A 60 11.90 -16.45 -6.64
N TRP A 61 12.36 -15.24 -6.90
CA TRP A 61 12.24 -14.59 -8.21
C TRP A 61 13.28 -13.49 -8.39
N THR A 62 13.57 -13.19 -9.66
CA THR A 62 14.53 -12.16 -10.07
C THR A 62 13.82 -11.01 -10.79
N ALA A 63 14.31 -9.78 -10.62
CA ALA A 63 13.98 -8.65 -11.48
C ALA A 63 15.23 -8.24 -12.24
N GLU A 64 15.17 -8.24 -13.58
CA GLU A 64 16.31 -7.83 -14.43
C GLU A 64 17.59 -8.63 -14.10
N GLY A 65 17.44 -9.92 -13.78
CA GLY A 65 18.56 -10.80 -13.40
C GLY A 65 19.03 -10.67 -11.94
N ILE A 66 18.47 -9.73 -11.16
CA ILE A 66 18.84 -9.50 -9.76
C ILE A 66 17.84 -10.22 -8.83
N ARG A 67 18.34 -11.00 -7.87
CA ARG A 67 17.53 -11.67 -6.84
C ARG A 67 16.77 -10.65 -6.00
N ARG A 68 15.44 -10.81 -5.89
CA ARG A 68 14.60 -9.89 -5.09
C ARG A 68 14.49 -10.41 -3.67
N LEU A 69 15.08 -9.70 -2.73
CA LEU A 69 15.18 -10.14 -1.34
C LEU A 69 13.83 -10.03 -0.61
N ALA A 70 13.36 -11.14 -0.03
CA ALA A 70 12.12 -11.22 0.73
C ALA A 70 12.33 -11.12 2.25
N GLY A 71 13.57 -11.32 2.72
CA GLY A 71 13.85 -11.31 4.16
C GLY A 71 13.05 -12.39 4.90
N PHE A 72 12.45 -12.02 6.04
CA PHE A 72 11.54 -12.89 6.77
C PHE A 72 10.07 -12.79 6.29
N SER A 73 9.82 -12.05 5.21
CA SER A 73 8.49 -11.97 4.59
C SER A 73 8.36 -13.00 3.47
N ARG A 74 7.11 -13.26 3.04
CA ARG A 74 6.79 -14.17 1.92
C ARG A 74 7.30 -13.68 0.55
N ALA A 75 7.41 -12.37 0.37
CA ALA A 75 7.85 -11.77 -0.89
C ALA A 75 8.54 -10.42 -0.65
N SER A 76 9.41 -10.04 -1.59
CA SER A 76 10.19 -8.80 -1.53
C SER A 76 9.36 -7.52 -1.38
N TYR A 77 8.21 -7.45 -2.07
CA TYR A 77 7.30 -6.31 -1.97
C TYR A 77 6.57 -6.23 -0.62
N MET A 78 6.40 -7.36 0.09
CA MET A 78 5.87 -7.38 1.45
C MET A 78 6.91 -6.91 2.46
N ALA A 79 8.15 -7.35 2.29
CA ALA A 79 9.27 -6.94 3.15
C ALA A 79 9.51 -5.43 3.06
N ALA A 80 9.54 -4.89 1.84
CA ALA A 80 9.68 -3.46 1.63
C ALA A 80 8.46 -2.66 2.11
N SER A 81 7.22 -3.17 1.98
CA SER A 81 6.05 -2.46 2.51
C SER A 81 6.05 -2.41 4.03
N GLN A 82 6.46 -3.49 4.69
CA GLN A 82 6.68 -3.53 6.14
C GLN A 82 7.70 -2.48 6.58
N VAL A 83 8.90 -2.47 5.98
CA VAL A 83 9.97 -1.52 6.30
C VAL A 83 9.53 -0.06 6.06
N LEU A 84 8.84 0.20 4.95
CA LEU A 84 8.33 1.53 4.63
C LEU A 84 7.31 2.01 5.68
N LEU A 85 6.30 1.21 6.02
CA LEU A 85 5.25 1.63 6.96
C LEU A 85 5.78 1.79 8.39
N LEU A 86 6.68 0.91 8.84
CA LEU A 86 7.33 1.03 10.14
C LEU A 86 8.21 2.30 10.19
N SER A 87 8.99 2.57 9.14
CA SER A 87 9.83 3.77 9.09
C SER A 87 9.03 5.07 9.02
N VAL A 88 7.90 5.10 8.27
CA VAL A 88 6.96 6.23 8.26
C VAL A 88 6.43 6.54 9.65
N TYR A 89 6.00 5.52 10.40
CA TYR A 89 5.55 5.69 11.78
C TYR A 89 6.67 6.28 12.65
N LEU A 90 7.88 5.72 12.58
CA LEU A 90 9.02 6.18 13.38
C LEU A 90 9.44 7.62 13.01
N MET A 91 9.35 7.99 11.73
CA MET A 91 9.58 9.35 11.22
C MET A 91 8.59 10.38 11.77
N VAL A 92 7.41 10.00 12.25
CA VAL A 92 6.47 10.93 12.87
C VAL A 92 6.65 10.97 14.40
N PHE A 93 6.78 9.82 15.04
CA PHE A 93 6.70 9.73 16.51
C PHE A 93 8.04 9.88 17.23
N LEU A 94 9.18 9.61 16.59
CA LEU A 94 10.49 9.83 17.22
C LEU A 94 10.80 11.32 17.37
N LYS A 95 11.53 11.64 18.46
CA LYS A 95 11.95 13.00 18.81
C LYS A 95 13.35 13.32 18.27
N ASN A 96 14.30 12.40 18.40
CA ASN A 96 15.69 12.62 18.02
C ASN A 96 15.84 12.67 16.48
N TYR A 97 16.28 13.81 15.95
CA TYR A 97 16.44 14.04 14.51
C TYR A 97 17.46 13.11 13.86
N TYR A 98 18.63 12.92 14.48
CA TYR A 98 19.67 12.03 13.95
C TYR A 98 19.20 10.58 13.89
N TYR A 99 18.48 10.15 14.92
CA TYR A 99 17.93 8.79 14.94
C TYR A 99 16.87 8.57 13.87
N LYS A 100 16.06 9.59 13.58
CA LYS A 100 15.09 9.58 12.47
C LYS A 100 15.77 9.49 11.12
N LEU A 101 16.79 10.32 10.90
CA LEU A 101 17.58 10.30 9.68
C LEU A 101 18.22 8.93 9.45
N PHE A 102 18.81 8.36 10.51
CA PHE A 102 19.39 7.02 10.48
C PHE A 102 18.37 5.94 10.09
N ILE A 103 17.20 5.92 10.74
CA ILE A 103 16.11 4.98 10.40
C ILE A 103 15.67 5.15 8.95
N TRP A 104 15.51 6.39 8.49
CA TRP A 104 15.05 6.67 7.14
C TRP A 104 16.07 6.20 6.09
N LEU A 105 17.36 6.48 6.29
CA LEU A 105 18.42 6.05 5.39
C LEU A 105 18.54 4.52 5.33
N ILE A 106 18.49 3.83 6.48
CA ILE A 106 18.47 2.36 6.50
C ILE A 106 17.25 1.82 5.75
N ALA A 107 16.08 2.40 5.98
CA ALA A 107 14.86 2.00 5.27
C ALA A 107 15.04 2.17 3.75
N GLY A 108 15.64 3.28 3.30
CA GLY A 108 15.95 3.51 1.89
C GLY A 108 16.85 2.44 1.29
N VAL A 109 17.98 2.13 1.94
CA VAL A 109 18.91 1.08 1.50
C VAL A 109 18.19 -0.27 1.39
N VAL A 110 17.47 -0.65 2.43
CA VAL A 110 16.75 -1.94 2.49
C VAL A 110 15.65 -2.02 1.42
N ILE A 111 14.88 -0.96 1.21
CA ILE A 111 13.85 -0.90 0.16
C ILE A 111 14.49 -1.04 -1.23
N ILE A 112 15.63 -0.39 -1.48
CA ILE A 112 16.37 -0.52 -2.74
C ILE A 112 16.79 -1.97 -2.99
N LEU A 113 17.33 -2.65 -1.96
CA LEU A 113 17.75 -4.06 -2.05
C LEU A 113 16.60 -5.02 -2.39
N THR A 114 15.35 -4.68 -2.06
CA THR A 114 14.19 -5.51 -2.44
C THR A 114 13.82 -5.43 -3.93
N THR A 115 14.41 -4.49 -4.67
CA THR A 115 14.13 -4.20 -6.09
C THR A 115 12.64 -3.87 -6.39
N THR A 116 11.87 -3.40 -5.40
CA THR A 116 10.44 -3.10 -5.58
C THR A 116 10.22 -1.64 -6.02
N LYS A 117 10.23 -1.40 -7.34
CA LYS A 117 10.17 -0.05 -7.96
C LYS A 117 9.04 0.85 -7.42
N GLY A 118 7.83 0.34 -7.24
CA GLY A 118 6.70 1.12 -6.69
C GLY A 118 6.93 1.61 -5.25
N LEU A 119 7.63 0.84 -4.44
CA LEU A 119 8.00 1.23 -3.07
C LEU A 119 9.18 2.18 -3.03
N MET A 120 10.13 2.04 -3.96
CA MET A 120 11.20 3.04 -4.15
C MET A 120 10.63 4.40 -4.52
N LEU A 121 9.67 4.45 -5.46
CA LEU A 121 8.94 5.66 -5.83
C LEU A 121 8.25 6.28 -4.62
N THR A 122 7.55 5.46 -3.84
CA THR A 122 6.85 5.91 -2.63
C THR A 122 7.82 6.48 -1.61
N TYR A 123 8.93 5.79 -1.32
CA TYR A 123 9.98 6.27 -0.44
C TYR A 123 10.59 7.59 -0.92
N ALA A 124 10.87 7.72 -2.22
CA ALA A 124 11.43 8.96 -2.79
C ALA A 124 10.47 10.15 -2.62
N LEU A 125 9.19 9.96 -2.93
CA LEU A 125 8.17 11.00 -2.76
C LEU A 125 7.99 11.40 -1.29
N LEU A 126 7.98 10.43 -0.37
CA LEU A 126 7.91 10.71 1.06
C LEU A 126 9.17 11.43 1.57
N SER A 127 10.35 11.10 1.03
CA SER A 127 11.60 11.80 1.36
C SER A 127 11.50 13.28 1.02
N ILE A 128 10.97 13.61 -0.17
CA ILE A 128 10.69 14.99 -0.59
C ILE A 128 9.71 15.65 0.39
N ILE A 129 8.62 14.98 0.75
CA ILE A 129 7.63 15.53 1.69
C ILE A 129 8.26 15.83 3.06
N PHE A 130 9.12 14.93 3.58
CA PHE A 130 9.79 15.12 4.86
C PHE A 130 10.85 16.24 4.84
N ILE A 131 11.61 16.38 3.74
CA ILE A 131 12.58 17.47 3.56
C ILE A 131 11.85 18.82 3.52
N PHE A 132 10.81 18.92 2.69
CA PHE A 132 10.07 20.16 2.48
C PHE A 132 8.93 20.37 3.47
N LYS A 133 8.87 19.61 4.56
CA LYS A 133 7.78 19.55 5.55
C LYS A 133 7.23 20.94 5.95
N LYS A 134 8.12 21.92 6.19
CA LYS A 134 7.73 23.29 6.59
C LYS A 134 6.93 24.02 5.49
N ILE A 135 7.27 23.79 4.23
CA ILE A 135 6.63 24.39 3.05
C ILE A 135 5.41 23.56 2.67
N THR A 136 5.55 22.23 2.61
CA THR A 136 4.46 21.33 2.22
C THR A 136 3.29 21.47 3.19
N ILE A 137 3.49 21.42 4.50
CA ILE A 137 2.38 21.50 5.44
C ILE A 137 1.65 22.88 5.40
N LYS A 138 2.29 23.96 4.91
CA LYS A 138 1.65 25.28 4.80
C LYS A 138 0.66 25.39 3.62
N ILE A 139 0.97 24.71 2.52
CA ILE A 139 0.19 24.69 1.26
C ILE A 139 -0.68 23.41 1.15
N TYR A 140 -0.40 22.36 1.93
CA TYR A 140 -0.96 21.03 1.71
C TYR A 140 -1.84 20.48 2.81
N ASN A 141 -3.02 20.07 2.35
CA ASN A 141 -3.59 18.77 2.69
C ASN A 141 -4.40 18.24 1.50
N ILE A 142 -5.06 19.15 0.76
CA ILE A 142 -5.91 18.79 -0.38
C ILE A 142 -5.13 18.58 -1.68
N TYR A 143 -4.23 19.49 -2.08
CA TYR A 143 -3.74 19.51 -3.47
C TYR A 143 -2.84 18.32 -3.83
N VAL A 144 -2.02 17.80 -2.92
CA VAL A 144 -1.13 16.63 -3.19
C VAL A 144 -1.98 15.38 -3.16
N SER A 145 -2.86 15.25 -2.17
CA SER A 145 -3.79 14.12 -2.10
C SER A 145 -4.67 14.07 -3.34
N LEU A 146 -5.16 15.23 -3.79
CA LEU A 146 -5.95 15.37 -5.02
C LEU A 146 -5.11 15.06 -6.25
N ALA A 147 -3.89 15.61 -6.38
CA ALA A 147 -3.03 15.33 -7.53
C ALA A 147 -2.68 13.85 -7.63
N VAL A 148 -2.27 13.21 -6.52
CA VAL A 148 -1.96 11.78 -6.50
C VAL A 148 -3.21 10.95 -6.78
N PHE A 149 -4.37 11.34 -6.25
CA PHE A 149 -5.63 10.67 -6.58
C PHE A 149 -6.01 10.79 -8.06
N LEU A 150 -5.87 11.99 -8.64
CA LEU A 150 -6.11 12.19 -10.07
C LEU A 150 -5.16 11.31 -10.88
N ILE A 151 -3.89 11.21 -10.50
CA ILE A 151 -2.94 10.29 -11.13
C ILE A 151 -3.41 8.83 -11.00
N VAL A 152 -3.85 8.41 -9.82
CA VAL A 152 -4.32 7.03 -9.55
C VAL A 152 -5.51 6.65 -10.44
N VAL A 153 -6.45 7.57 -10.67
CA VAL A 153 -7.68 7.32 -11.45
C VAL A 153 -7.48 7.58 -12.94
N MET A 154 -6.93 8.75 -13.29
CA MET A 154 -6.84 9.21 -14.67
C MET A 154 -5.79 8.44 -15.49
N LEU A 155 -4.72 7.94 -14.88
CA LEU A 155 -3.73 7.16 -15.65
C LEU A 155 -4.33 5.85 -16.20
N PRO A 156 -4.95 4.97 -15.39
CA PRO A 156 -5.69 3.82 -15.90
C PRO A 156 -6.73 4.17 -16.95
N VAL A 157 -7.61 5.13 -16.66
CA VAL A 157 -8.69 5.50 -17.56
C VAL A 157 -8.13 6.05 -18.88
N GLY A 158 -7.15 6.94 -18.80
CA GLY A 158 -6.44 7.46 -19.97
C GLY A 158 -5.80 6.36 -20.80
N SER A 159 -5.13 5.40 -20.16
CA SER A 159 -4.49 4.27 -20.87
C SER A 159 -5.46 3.36 -21.61
N THR A 160 -6.73 3.33 -21.19
CA THR A 160 -7.78 2.54 -21.86
C THR A 160 -8.40 3.27 -23.05
N ILE A 161 -8.41 4.60 -23.01
CA ILE A 161 -8.95 5.45 -24.09
C ILE A 161 -7.90 5.68 -25.17
N PHE A 162 -6.65 5.90 -24.75
CA PHE A 162 -5.51 6.12 -25.62
C PHE A 162 -4.67 4.85 -25.66
N SER A 163 -4.63 4.17 -26.81
CA SER A 163 -3.75 3.02 -27.02
C SER A 163 -2.29 3.49 -27.01
N ILE A 164 -1.63 3.34 -25.85
CA ILE A 164 -0.23 3.70 -25.66
C ILE A 164 0.61 2.48 -26.02
N GLU A 165 1.26 2.53 -27.18
CA GLU A 165 2.20 1.48 -27.58
C GLU A 165 3.51 1.56 -26.79
N SER A 166 4.04 0.41 -26.39
CA SER A 166 5.35 0.33 -25.75
C SER A 166 6.44 0.58 -26.79
N ASN A 167 7.12 1.73 -26.69
CA ASN A 167 8.27 2.02 -27.54
C ASN A 167 9.50 1.22 -27.06
N GLN A 168 10.13 0.46 -27.96
CA GLN A 168 11.35 -0.32 -27.68
C GLN A 168 12.56 0.53 -27.30
N LEU A 169 12.54 1.84 -27.60
CA LEU A 169 13.61 2.79 -27.26
C LEU A 169 13.56 3.29 -25.82
N MET A 170 12.54 2.94 -25.03
CA MET A 170 12.44 3.41 -23.64
C MET A 170 13.42 2.67 -22.69
N PRO A 171 13.94 3.37 -21.66
CA PRO A 171 14.80 2.74 -20.66
C PRO A 171 14.12 1.56 -19.96
N GLN A 172 14.85 0.45 -19.78
CA GLN A 172 14.34 -0.79 -19.18
C GLN A 172 13.71 -0.59 -17.79
N VAL A 173 14.16 0.43 -17.06
CA VAL A 173 13.62 0.82 -15.75
C VAL A 173 12.10 1.05 -15.79
N PHE A 174 11.55 1.57 -16.91
CA PHE A 174 10.13 1.85 -17.09
C PHE A 174 9.32 0.69 -17.66
N ASN A 175 9.94 -0.41 -18.09
CA ASN A 175 9.24 -1.50 -18.79
C ASN A 175 8.04 -2.05 -18.01
N SER A 176 8.18 -2.28 -16.71
CA SER A 176 7.07 -2.77 -15.88
C SER A 176 5.93 -1.75 -15.77
N PHE A 177 6.24 -0.46 -15.79
CA PHE A 177 5.21 0.59 -15.77
C PHE A 177 4.52 0.73 -17.13
N LEU A 178 5.29 0.67 -18.23
CA LEU A 178 4.75 0.68 -19.58
C LEU A 178 3.82 -0.52 -19.82
N GLN A 179 4.22 -1.72 -19.41
CA GLN A 179 3.38 -2.91 -19.51
C GLN A 179 2.03 -2.74 -18.80
N ARG A 180 1.99 -1.97 -17.70
CA ARG A 180 0.72 -1.65 -17.02
C ARG A 180 -0.17 -0.77 -17.87
N ILE A 181 0.39 0.31 -18.39
CA ILE A 181 -0.33 1.29 -19.22
C ILE A 181 -0.76 0.68 -20.55
N SER A 182 0.13 0.00 -21.26
CA SER A 182 -0.12 -0.47 -22.62
C SER A 182 -0.99 -1.73 -22.67
N TYR A 183 -1.01 -2.51 -21.59
CA TYR A 183 -1.61 -3.85 -21.63
C TYR A 183 -2.46 -4.17 -20.41
N ILE A 184 -1.88 -4.22 -19.20
CA ILE A 184 -2.59 -4.76 -18.03
C ILE A 184 -3.84 -3.94 -17.68
N TRP A 185 -3.73 -2.61 -17.62
CA TRP A 185 -4.84 -1.74 -17.24
C TRP A 185 -5.96 -1.75 -18.28
N PRO A 186 -5.69 -1.57 -19.59
CA PRO A 186 -6.70 -1.74 -20.65
C PRO A 186 -7.37 -3.11 -20.63
N LEU A 187 -6.60 -4.19 -20.57
CA LEU A 187 -7.12 -5.56 -20.53
C LEU A 187 -8.07 -5.77 -19.35
N THR A 188 -7.72 -5.22 -18.19
CA THR A 188 -8.56 -5.35 -16.99
C THR A 188 -9.89 -4.60 -17.15
N MET A 189 -9.87 -3.42 -17.76
CA MET A 189 -11.10 -2.66 -18.00
C MET A 189 -11.99 -3.32 -19.04
N GLU A 190 -11.40 -3.87 -20.11
CA GLU A 190 -12.11 -4.68 -21.10
C GLU A 190 -12.75 -5.92 -20.45
N MET A 191 -12.00 -6.60 -19.58
CA MET A 191 -12.48 -7.74 -18.81
C MET A 191 -13.65 -7.37 -17.88
N ILE A 192 -13.66 -6.18 -17.29
CA ILE A 192 -14.79 -5.70 -16.48
C ILE A 192 -16.01 -5.42 -17.37
N ASN A 193 -15.80 -4.82 -18.55
CA ASN A 193 -16.89 -4.49 -19.47
C ASN A 193 -17.55 -5.74 -20.07
N ASN A 194 -16.76 -6.75 -20.44
CA ASN A 194 -17.26 -7.93 -21.15
C ASN A 194 -17.89 -8.98 -20.22
N GLN A 195 -17.54 -8.99 -18.94
CA GLN A 195 -17.87 -10.11 -18.03
C GLN A 195 -18.32 -9.62 -16.63
N GLY A 196 -18.39 -8.32 -16.42
CA GLY A 196 -18.95 -7.71 -15.20
C GLY A 196 -19.99 -6.67 -15.57
N SER A 197 -20.11 -5.66 -14.72
CA SER A 197 -20.93 -4.47 -14.97
C SER A 197 -20.09 -3.22 -14.74
N ILE A 198 -20.27 -2.19 -15.57
CA ILE A 198 -19.67 -0.87 -15.36
C ILE A 198 -20.07 -0.30 -13.98
N SER A 199 -21.32 -0.57 -13.56
CA SER A 199 -21.89 -0.02 -12.32
C SER A 199 -21.43 -0.77 -11.07
N PHE A 200 -21.34 -2.10 -11.13
CA PHE A 200 -21.08 -2.96 -9.97
C PHE A 200 -19.73 -3.68 -10.00
N GLY A 201 -18.98 -3.56 -11.09
CA GLY A 201 -17.75 -4.32 -11.32
C GLY A 201 -18.04 -5.79 -11.62
N ARG A 202 -17.05 -6.65 -11.41
CA ARG A 202 -17.13 -8.11 -11.42
C ARG A 202 -17.45 -8.72 -10.06
N GLY A 203 -17.41 -7.93 -8.99
CA GLY A 203 -17.66 -8.40 -7.63
C GLY A 203 -16.45 -9.03 -6.95
N VAL A 204 -16.64 -9.45 -5.69
CA VAL A 204 -15.59 -10.05 -4.85
C VAL A 204 -15.11 -11.36 -5.47
N GLY A 205 -13.79 -11.49 -5.61
CA GLY A 205 -13.15 -12.64 -6.25
C GLY A 205 -12.92 -12.49 -7.75
N GLY A 206 -13.51 -11.46 -8.39
CA GLY A 206 -13.41 -11.23 -9.84
C GLY A 206 -12.08 -10.62 -10.32
N ILE A 207 -11.11 -10.40 -9.43
CA ILE A 207 -9.78 -9.86 -9.74
C ILE A 207 -8.74 -10.31 -8.70
N GLY A 208 -7.46 -10.27 -9.04
CA GLY A 208 -6.36 -10.48 -8.10
C GLY A 208 -6.11 -11.96 -7.78
N ILE A 209 -5.64 -12.25 -6.57
CA ILE A 209 -5.24 -13.59 -6.13
C ILE A 209 -6.40 -14.58 -6.20
N ALA A 210 -7.61 -14.16 -5.82
CA ALA A 210 -8.79 -15.02 -5.90
C ALA A 210 -9.06 -15.46 -7.35
N GLN A 211 -9.05 -14.51 -8.29
CA GLN A 211 -9.21 -14.80 -9.71
C GLN A 211 -8.10 -15.70 -10.25
N LYS A 212 -6.86 -15.53 -9.77
CA LYS A 212 -5.73 -16.38 -10.17
C LYS A 212 -6.01 -17.87 -9.95
N TYR A 213 -6.72 -18.23 -8.87
CA TYR A 213 -6.99 -19.62 -8.54
C TYR A 213 -8.30 -20.13 -9.17
N PHE A 214 -9.35 -19.33 -9.22
CA PHE A 214 -10.67 -19.78 -9.67
C PHE A 214 -10.94 -19.51 -11.17
N GLU A 215 -10.24 -18.55 -11.79
CA GLU A 215 -10.36 -18.19 -13.22
C GLU A 215 -8.99 -17.85 -13.86
N PRO A 216 -8.01 -18.77 -13.86
CA PRO A 216 -6.62 -18.47 -14.26
C PRO A 216 -6.48 -17.94 -15.70
N LEU A 217 -7.34 -18.39 -16.63
CA LEU A 217 -7.34 -17.97 -18.03
C LEU A 217 -7.67 -16.49 -18.24
N ARG A 218 -8.22 -15.83 -17.20
CA ARG A 218 -8.67 -14.43 -17.25
C ARG A 218 -7.97 -13.60 -16.20
N TYR A 219 -6.92 -14.12 -15.58
CA TYR A 219 -6.24 -13.48 -14.47
C TYR A 219 -5.76 -12.07 -14.82
N SER A 220 -6.22 -11.10 -14.04
CA SER A 220 -5.60 -9.78 -13.95
C SER A 220 -5.09 -9.53 -12.53
N PRO A 221 -3.83 -9.08 -12.37
CA PRO A 221 -3.26 -8.75 -11.06
C PRO A 221 -3.92 -7.52 -10.41
N GLY A 222 -4.64 -6.68 -11.17
CA GLY A 222 -5.22 -5.45 -10.63
C GLY A 222 -4.17 -4.48 -10.09
N ASP A 223 -3.07 -4.30 -10.83
CA ASP A 223 -1.84 -3.57 -10.47
C ASP A 223 -2.02 -2.03 -10.41
N ASN A 224 -3.14 -1.58 -9.84
CA ASN A 224 -3.50 -0.20 -9.51
C ASN A 224 -4.71 -0.24 -8.55
N ILE A 225 -4.69 0.58 -7.48
CA ILE A 225 -5.72 0.57 -6.44
C ILE A 225 -7.12 0.96 -6.97
N PHE A 226 -7.19 1.89 -7.93
CA PHE A 226 -8.46 2.27 -8.55
C PHE A 226 -9.01 1.14 -9.41
N ILE A 227 -8.21 0.55 -10.29
CA ILE A 227 -8.64 -0.58 -11.13
C ILE A 227 -9.11 -1.74 -10.27
N TYR A 228 -8.37 -2.05 -9.21
CA TYR A 228 -8.74 -3.12 -8.30
C TYR A 228 -10.10 -2.85 -7.63
N LEU A 229 -10.29 -1.66 -7.06
CA LEU A 229 -11.58 -1.27 -6.46
C LEU A 229 -12.72 -1.20 -7.47
N TYR A 230 -12.45 -0.68 -8.68
CA TYR A 230 -13.42 -0.59 -9.76
C TYR A 230 -13.83 -1.97 -10.28
N SER A 231 -12.89 -2.91 -10.34
CA SER A 231 -13.21 -4.31 -10.64
C SER A 231 -14.09 -4.95 -9.57
N LEU A 232 -13.88 -4.62 -8.29
CA LEU A 232 -14.70 -5.17 -7.21
C LEU A 232 -16.10 -4.55 -7.10
N PHE A 233 -16.20 -3.22 -7.28
CA PHE A 233 -17.41 -2.46 -6.90
C PHE A 233 -17.93 -1.52 -7.99
N GLY A 234 -17.33 -1.51 -9.18
CA GLY A 234 -17.69 -0.63 -10.28
C GLY A 234 -17.53 0.84 -9.92
N ILE A 235 -18.46 1.68 -10.40
CA ILE A 235 -18.40 3.13 -10.24
C ILE A 235 -18.35 3.60 -8.78
N THR A 236 -18.83 2.77 -7.84
CA THR A 236 -18.76 3.08 -6.40
C THR A 236 -17.33 3.20 -5.87
N ALA A 237 -16.35 2.63 -6.57
CA ALA A 237 -14.93 2.81 -6.28
C ALA A 237 -14.49 4.29 -6.32
N ILE A 238 -15.02 5.06 -7.29
CA ILE A 238 -14.71 6.50 -7.41
C ILE A 238 -15.27 7.24 -6.21
N PHE A 239 -16.52 6.96 -5.82
CA PHE A 239 -17.13 7.59 -4.65
C PHE A 239 -16.39 7.25 -3.36
N TYR A 240 -15.93 6.01 -3.20
CA TYR A 240 -15.15 5.60 -2.05
C TYR A 240 -13.82 6.34 -1.95
N LEU A 241 -13.04 6.39 -3.03
CA LEU A 241 -11.77 7.10 -3.04
C LEU A 241 -11.95 8.63 -2.91
N ALA A 242 -12.99 9.20 -3.54
CA ALA A 242 -13.35 10.61 -3.38
C ALA A 242 -13.79 10.92 -1.95
N PHE A 243 -14.52 10.02 -1.29
CA PHE A 243 -14.87 10.13 0.12
C PHE A 243 -13.63 10.18 1.00
N LEU A 244 -12.66 9.28 0.80
CA LEU A 244 -11.39 9.30 1.54
C LEU A 244 -10.64 10.63 1.38
N LEU A 245 -10.59 11.18 0.16
CA LEU A 245 -10.00 12.50 -0.09
C LEU A 245 -10.76 13.65 0.56
N CYS A 246 -12.08 13.66 0.47
CA CYS A 246 -12.90 14.72 1.07
C CYS A 246 -12.75 14.70 2.59
N ARG A 247 -12.69 13.51 3.18
CA ARG A 247 -12.53 13.36 4.62
C ARG A 247 -11.10 13.60 5.12
N SER A 248 -10.08 13.39 4.30
CA SER A 248 -8.70 13.73 4.68
C SER A 248 -8.49 15.24 4.91
N ARG A 249 -9.40 16.09 4.41
CA ARG A 249 -9.46 17.54 4.72
C ARG A 249 -9.61 17.84 6.21
N LEU A 250 -10.17 16.91 6.99
CA LEU A 250 -10.37 17.07 8.42
C LEU A 250 -9.09 16.86 9.23
N LEU A 251 -8.06 16.25 8.62
CA LEU A 251 -6.78 16.03 9.26
C LEU A 251 -6.09 17.38 9.51
N LYS A 252 -5.52 17.53 10.71
CA LYS A 252 -4.75 18.70 11.13
C LYS A 252 -3.29 18.31 11.43
N PRO A 253 -2.50 17.93 10.41
CA PRO A 253 -1.14 17.40 10.59
C PRO A 253 -0.15 18.40 11.21
N LYS A 254 -0.46 19.70 11.22
CA LYS A 254 0.32 20.73 11.95
C LYS A 254 0.17 20.62 13.47
N LEU A 255 -1.01 20.23 13.92
CA LEU A 255 -1.41 20.31 15.33
C LEU A 255 -1.25 18.97 16.02
N HIS A 256 -1.57 17.88 15.32
CA HIS A 256 -1.59 16.54 15.89
C HIS A 256 -0.69 15.57 15.12
N LYS A 257 0.22 14.91 15.83
CA LYS A 257 1.12 13.89 15.24
C LYS A 257 0.38 12.69 14.66
N VAL A 258 -0.77 12.34 15.22
CA VAL A 258 -1.59 11.23 14.69
C VAL A 258 -2.11 11.60 13.31
N ASP A 259 -2.69 12.79 13.16
CA ASP A 259 -3.14 13.32 11.87
C ASP A 259 -1.99 13.43 10.86
N GLU A 260 -0.78 13.82 11.31
CA GLU A 260 0.44 13.79 10.48
C GLU A 260 0.75 12.38 9.98
N TYR A 261 0.75 11.39 10.86
CA TYR A 261 0.99 9.99 10.50
C TYR A 261 -0.07 9.48 9.52
N ILE A 262 -1.35 9.75 9.77
CA ILE A 262 -2.45 9.31 8.91
C ILE A 262 -2.39 9.98 7.54
N TYR A 263 -1.98 11.24 7.48
CA TYR A 263 -1.75 11.94 6.22
C TYR A 263 -0.61 11.30 5.41
N VAL A 264 0.55 11.05 6.03
CA VAL A 264 1.68 10.41 5.35
C VAL A 264 1.32 8.99 4.92
N LEU A 265 0.54 8.26 5.73
CA LEU A 265 0.01 6.94 5.40
C LEU A 265 -0.93 6.99 4.18
N LEU A 266 -1.81 7.99 4.09
CA LEU A 266 -2.67 8.22 2.92
C LEU A 266 -1.83 8.39 1.65
N ILE A 267 -0.81 9.26 1.69
CA ILE A 267 0.07 9.47 0.54
C ILE A 267 0.81 8.19 0.18
N SER A 268 1.29 7.45 1.18
CA SER A 268 1.96 6.16 0.96
C SER A 268 1.06 5.16 0.22
N ILE A 269 -0.20 5.05 0.64
CA ILE A 269 -1.22 4.18 0.04
C ILE A 269 -1.52 4.61 -1.40
N LEU A 270 -1.77 5.91 -1.62
CA LEU A 270 -2.13 6.42 -2.95
C LEU A 270 -0.96 6.29 -3.93
N THR A 271 0.26 6.64 -3.51
CA THR A 271 1.44 6.56 -4.36
C THR A 271 1.81 5.12 -4.72
N PHE A 272 1.85 4.21 -3.73
CA PHE A 272 2.10 2.80 -4.03
C PHE A 272 0.99 2.21 -4.90
N GLY A 273 -0.25 2.64 -4.63
CA GLY A 273 -1.46 2.26 -5.37
C GLY A 273 -1.53 2.74 -6.81
N ILE A 274 -0.64 3.61 -7.26
CA ILE A 274 -0.49 3.88 -8.70
C ILE A 274 -0.09 2.60 -9.43
N THR A 275 0.78 1.78 -8.83
CA THR A 275 1.48 0.67 -9.52
C THR A 275 1.22 -0.72 -8.93
N ALA A 276 0.42 -0.80 -7.87
CA ALA A 276 0.21 -2.05 -7.15
C ALA A 276 -1.21 -2.16 -6.60
N ASN A 277 -1.64 -3.41 -6.40
CA ASN A 277 -2.79 -3.72 -5.59
C ASN A 277 -2.46 -3.58 -4.09
N VAL A 278 -2.82 -2.44 -3.53
CA VAL A 278 -2.52 -2.10 -2.13
C VAL A 278 -3.33 -2.93 -1.13
N LEU A 279 -4.52 -3.40 -1.53
CA LEU A 279 -5.44 -4.11 -0.64
C LEU A 279 -5.08 -5.59 -0.46
N GLU A 280 -4.36 -6.19 -1.41
CA GLU A 280 -3.78 -7.53 -1.25
C GLU A 280 -2.41 -7.51 -0.56
N ASN A 281 -1.79 -6.33 -0.43
CA ASN A 281 -0.59 -6.19 0.40
C ASN A 281 -0.99 -6.13 1.88
N THR A 282 -0.66 -7.16 2.65
CA THR A 282 -1.06 -7.30 4.07
C THR A 282 -0.77 -6.05 4.91
N TYR A 283 0.40 -5.45 4.76
CA TYR A 283 0.82 -4.31 5.58
C TYR A 283 0.08 -3.02 5.18
N PHE A 284 -0.11 -2.77 3.89
CA PHE A 284 -0.89 -1.62 3.47
C PHE A 284 -2.39 -1.79 3.64
N ALA A 285 -2.93 -3.01 3.52
CA ALA A 285 -4.32 -3.29 3.88
C ALA A 285 -4.57 -3.00 5.37
N PHE A 286 -3.61 -3.38 6.22
CA PHE A 286 -3.62 -3.02 7.64
C PHE A 286 -3.57 -1.49 7.84
N GLY A 287 -2.62 -0.81 7.19
CA GLY A 287 -2.52 0.65 7.22
C GLY A 287 -3.78 1.36 6.71
N SER A 288 -4.39 0.84 5.63
CA SER A 288 -5.64 1.36 5.07
C SER A 288 -6.78 1.25 6.08
N GLY A 289 -6.85 0.13 6.82
CA GLY A 289 -7.79 -0.03 7.93
C GLY A 289 -7.62 1.03 9.03
N ILE A 290 -6.37 1.29 9.46
CA ILE A 290 -6.06 2.34 10.44
C ILE A 290 -6.49 3.72 9.92
N LEU A 291 -6.18 4.02 8.65
CA LEU A 291 -6.52 5.28 8.00
C LEU A 291 -8.04 5.50 7.98
N ILE A 292 -8.80 4.51 7.53
CA ILE A 292 -10.27 4.59 7.45
C ILE A 292 -10.84 4.79 8.86
N ALA A 293 -10.37 4.01 9.83
CA ALA A 293 -10.82 4.08 11.22
C ALA A 293 -10.60 5.46 11.83
N HIS A 294 -9.40 6.04 11.64
CA HIS A 294 -9.08 7.37 12.12
C HIS A 294 -9.93 8.45 11.46
N ILE A 295 -9.98 8.45 10.13
CA ILE A 295 -10.76 9.43 9.36
C ILE A 295 -12.24 9.40 9.76
N HIS A 296 -12.77 8.22 10.07
CA HIS A 296 -14.14 8.07 10.53
C HIS A 296 -14.34 8.58 11.96
N SER A 297 -13.37 8.34 12.86
CA SER A 297 -13.39 8.86 14.23
C SER A 297 -13.35 10.39 14.34
N LEU A 298 -12.93 11.10 13.28
CA LEU A 298 -13.00 12.57 13.21
C LEU A 298 -14.44 13.09 13.04
N ASN A 299 -15.42 12.21 12.81
CA ASN A 299 -16.83 12.60 12.77
C ASN A 299 -17.38 12.78 14.19
N PRO A 300 -17.86 13.97 14.59
CA PRO A 300 -18.39 14.20 15.94
C PRO A 300 -19.58 13.31 16.32
N LYS A 301 -20.24 12.68 15.34
CA LYS A 301 -21.35 11.73 15.57
C LYS A 301 -20.90 10.27 15.73
N PHE A 302 -19.61 9.96 15.55
CA PHE A 302 -19.12 8.58 15.55
C PHE A 302 -18.22 8.34 16.76
N ASP A 303 -18.81 7.85 17.86
CA ASP A 303 -18.07 7.53 19.09
C ASP A 303 -17.52 6.10 19.01
N TYR A 304 -16.19 5.99 18.84
CA TYR A 304 -15.49 4.71 18.79
C TYR A 304 -15.61 3.91 20.09
N LYS A 305 -15.93 4.57 21.23
CA LYS A 305 -16.20 3.88 22.50
C LYS A 305 -17.42 2.97 22.39
N ILE A 306 -18.46 3.38 21.66
CA ILE A 306 -19.69 2.61 21.46
C ILE A 306 -19.41 1.36 20.61
N VAL A 307 -18.61 1.49 19.55
CA VAL A 307 -18.25 0.35 18.69
C VAL A 307 -17.37 -0.66 19.44
N LEU A 308 -16.39 -0.18 20.22
CA LEU A 308 -15.53 -1.04 21.05
C LEU A 308 -16.31 -1.71 22.19
N GLN A 309 -17.23 -1.00 22.84
CA GLN A 309 -18.15 -1.61 23.80
C GLN A 309 -18.95 -2.71 23.12
N ASN A 310 -19.57 -2.45 21.97
CA ASN A 310 -20.37 -3.47 21.30
C ASN A 310 -19.55 -4.69 20.84
N ILE A 311 -18.26 -4.52 20.48
CA ILE A 311 -17.40 -5.65 20.10
C ILE A 311 -16.89 -6.44 21.32
N LEU A 312 -16.59 -5.75 22.43
CA LEU A 312 -16.13 -6.39 23.67
C LEU A 312 -17.28 -7.05 24.44
N TYR A 313 -18.49 -6.48 24.40
CA TYR A 313 -19.71 -7.02 25.03
C TYR A 313 -20.47 -8.00 24.13
N ALA A 314 -20.20 -8.09 22.82
CA ALA A 314 -20.74 -9.17 21.97
C ALA A 314 -20.08 -10.54 22.24
N LYS A 315 -19.15 -10.62 23.21
CA LYS A 315 -18.53 -11.86 23.70
C LYS A 315 -18.91 -12.21 25.15
N SER A 316 -19.86 -11.50 25.75
CA SER A 316 -20.52 -11.88 27.02
C SER A 316 -21.95 -12.32 26.73
#